data_AF-A0A5P2WGL7-F1
#
_entry.id   AF-A0A5P2WGL7-F1
#
_cell.length_a   1.000
_cell.length_b   1.000
_cell.length_c   1.000
_cell.angle_alpha   90.00
_cell.angle_beta   90.00
_cell.angle_gamma   90.00
#
_symmetry.space_group_name_H-M   'P 1'
#
loop_
_entity.id
_entity.type
_entity.pdbx_description
1 polymer ?
#
loop_
_entity_poly.entity_id
_entity_poly.type
_entity_poly.pdbx_seq_one_letter_code
_entity_poly.pdbx_strand_id
1 'polypeptide(L)'
;MACVAQPRRRRERLVSHHRVLLRGLVEPEPSPEPEAGPGPVPTAVGQESSGPYPAGKFLDRLRDTHAAVRAQVEQGLSLREVARRLGLGRNTVRKYARAASPEAMLHGQWQDRTSKLDRYRPYLEQRIAEGCTNLSILHRELQERRARCAYSTLRDYVHPLRPGRRPAASRPPMARPPSPREATRWIMSHPDHLRDDDRLRLKTLLARSPELTATTAHVRTFATLMTNREGERLRGWIADVCADQQCGLASFAAGLITDLDAVVFGMSTEWSSGPVEGRVNDLKALKRSMFGRAKLPLLRKRLLLIAASRRP
;
A
#
# COMPACT_ATOMS: atom_id res chain seq x y z
N MET A 1 15.19 -15.73 -28.56
CA MET A 1 13.75 -15.48 -28.83
C MET A 1 12.99 -15.73 -27.53
N ALA A 2 11.85 -15.05 -27.33
CA ALA A 2 10.91 -15.12 -26.19
C ALA A 2 11.51 -14.89 -24.77
N CYS A 3 11.69 -13.65 -24.30
CA CYS A 3 10.72 -12.88 -23.48
C CYS A 3 10.26 -13.55 -22.16
N VAL A 4 11.11 -13.56 -21.12
CA VAL A 4 10.69 -13.69 -19.70
C VAL A 4 10.13 -12.37 -19.15
N ALA A 5 9.55 -11.54 -20.02
CA ALA A 5 9.16 -10.17 -19.72
C ALA A 5 7.65 -9.95 -19.81
N GLN A 6 6.80 -10.77 -19.17
CA GLN A 6 5.46 -10.32 -18.74
C GLN A 6 4.67 -11.25 -17.78
N PRO A 7 5.16 -11.56 -16.58
CA PRO A 7 4.27 -12.12 -15.56
C PRO A 7 3.37 -11.06 -14.89
N ARG A 8 3.60 -9.75 -15.08
CA ARG A 8 2.88 -8.69 -14.33
C ARG A 8 1.44 -8.43 -14.81
N ARG A 9 1.12 -8.58 -16.09
CA ARG A 9 -0.22 -8.23 -16.63
C ARG A 9 -1.28 -9.34 -16.53
N ARG A 10 -0.88 -10.61 -16.37
CA ARG A 10 -1.81 -11.74 -16.18
C ARG A 10 -2.13 -12.04 -14.71
N ARG A 11 -1.28 -11.63 -13.77
CA ARG A 11 -1.46 -11.77 -12.30
C ARG A 11 -2.71 -11.11 -11.76
N GLU A 12 -3.16 -10.01 -12.37
CA GLU A 12 -4.34 -9.29 -11.88
C GLU A 12 -5.66 -10.01 -12.20
N ARG A 13 -5.71 -10.92 -13.19
CA ARG A 13 -6.97 -11.60 -13.58
C ARG A 13 -7.41 -12.70 -12.61
N LEU A 14 -6.49 -13.53 -12.12
CA LEU A 14 -6.83 -14.61 -11.18
C LEU A 14 -7.31 -14.05 -9.83
N VAL A 15 -6.60 -13.04 -9.31
CA VAL A 15 -6.94 -12.43 -8.02
C VAL A 15 -8.13 -11.46 -8.12
N SER A 16 -8.46 -10.98 -9.33
CA SER A 16 -9.71 -10.27 -9.58
C SER A 16 -10.92 -11.20 -9.59
N HIS A 17 -10.77 -12.47 -10.01
CA HIS A 17 -11.85 -13.48 -9.95
C HIS A 17 -12.21 -13.81 -8.49
N HIS A 18 -11.19 -13.98 -7.62
CA HIS A 18 -11.40 -14.20 -6.18
C HIS A 18 -11.68 -12.92 -5.38
N ARG A 19 -11.88 -11.77 -6.03
CA ARG A 19 -12.26 -10.50 -5.38
C ARG A 19 -13.65 -10.57 -4.72
N VAL A 20 -14.48 -11.53 -5.14
CA VAL A 20 -15.77 -11.87 -4.51
C VAL A 20 -15.54 -12.67 -3.22
N LEU A 21 -14.64 -13.67 -3.24
CA LEU A 21 -14.25 -14.46 -2.07
C LEU A 21 -13.56 -13.60 -1.00
N LEU A 22 -12.77 -12.60 -1.41
CA LEU A 22 -12.17 -11.62 -0.49
C LEU A 22 -13.20 -10.63 0.11
N ARG A 23 -14.38 -10.49 -0.52
CA ARG A 23 -15.47 -9.62 -0.04
C ARG A 23 -16.32 -10.31 1.03
N GLY A 24 -16.40 -11.64 1.00
CA GLY A 24 -17.00 -12.48 2.06
C GLY A 24 -16.16 -12.59 3.34
N LEU A 25 -15.03 -11.89 3.43
CA LEU A 25 -14.20 -11.80 4.66
C LEU A 25 -14.81 -10.91 5.75
N VAL A 26 -16.06 -10.46 5.58
CA VAL A 26 -16.88 -9.86 6.63
C VAL A 26 -17.86 -10.94 7.09
N GLU A 27 -17.55 -11.61 8.19
CA GLU A 27 -18.56 -12.33 8.97
C GLU A 27 -19.60 -11.30 9.46
N PRO A 28 -20.90 -11.53 9.26
CA PRO A 28 -21.95 -10.85 10.01
C PRO A 28 -22.07 -11.51 11.39
N GLU A 29 -21.56 -10.88 12.44
CA GLU A 29 -21.93 -11.28 13.80
C GLU A 29 -23.38 -10.82 14.12
N PRO A 30 -24.10 -11.57 14.97
CA PRO A 30 -25.53 -11.82 14.87
C PRO A 30 -26.38 -10.64 15.33
N SER A 31 -27.61 -10.60 14.82
CA SER A 31 -28.67 -9.69 15.26
C SER A 31 -28.82 -9.72 16.79
N PRO A 32 -28.75 -8.57 17.49
CA PRO A 32 -29.44 -8.43 18.76
C PRO A 32 -30.89 -8.02 18.48
N GLU A 33 -31.82 -8.91 18.79
CA GLU A 33 -33.24 -8.57 18.98
C GLU A 33 -33.42 -7.64 20.21
N PRO A 34 -34.56 -6.92 20.29
CA PRO A 34 -34.68 -5.63 20.96
C PRO A 34 -35.02 -5.76 22.45
N GLU A 35 -34.68 -4.76 23.27
CA GLU A 35 -35.65 -4.02 24.10
C GLU A 35 -35.03 -2.96 25.04
N ALA A 36 -35.87 -1.97 25.34
CA ALA A 36 -35.94 -1.13 26.55
C ALA A 36 -35.02 0.11 26.71
N GLY A 37 -35.63 1.29 26.43
CA GLY A 37 -35.85 2.34 27.44
C GLY A 37 -34.72 3.36 27.76
N PRO A 38 -35.01 4.68 27.80
CA PRO A 38 -34.01 5.73 28.05
C PRO A 38 -33.80 5.99 29.55
N GLY A 39 -32.54 6.16 29.96
CA GLY A 39 -32.14 6.55 31.32
C GLY A 39 -30.79 7.29 31.34
N PRO A 40 -30.50 8.10 32.38
CA PRO A 40 -30.00 9.46 32.23
C PRO A 40 -28.47 9.61 32.07
N VAL A 41 -28.11 10.72 31.44
CA VAL A 41 -26.75 11.23 31.22
C VAL A 41 -26.01 11.45 32.55
N PRO A 42 -24.73 11.04 32.66
CA PRO A 42 -23.78 11.72 33.53
C PRO A 42 -22.79 12.55 32.70
N THR A 43 -22.83 13.84 32.98
CA THR A 43 -21.84 14.87 32.66
C THR A 43 -20.41 14.40 32.90
N ALA A 44 -19.55 14.45 31.88
CA ALA A 44 -18.10 14.39 32.03
C ALA A 44 -17.46 15.48 31.18
N VAL A 45 -17.29 16.63 31.85
CA VAL A 45 -16.15 17.55 31.82
C VAL A 45 -15.31 17.55 30.54
N GLY A 46 -15.35 18.68 29.85
CA GLY A 46 -14.56 18.96 28.67
C GLY A 46 -13.05 18.95 28.93
N GLN A 47 -12.33 18.49 27.92
CA GLN A 47 -11.07 19.09 27.54
C GLN A 47 -11.13 19.38 26.04
N GLU A 48 -11.50 20.63 25.76
CA GLU A 48 -11.29 21.27 24.49
C GLU A 48 -9.78 21.24 24.17
N SER A 49 -9.39 20.50 23.14
CA SER A 49 -8.15 20.82 22.41
C SER A 49 -8.53 21.53 21.13
N SER A 50 -8.93 22.80 21.31
CA SER A 50 -8.94 23.80 20.25
C SER A 50 -7.49 24.05 19.83
N GLY A 51 -7.02 23.32 18.83
CA GLY A 51 -5.70 23.50 18.22
C GLY A 51 -5.77 23.22 16.73
N PRO A 52 -4.89 23.84 15.91
CA PRO A 52 -4.95 23.82 14.45
C PRO A 52 -4.52 22.47 13.83
N TYR A 53 -4.36 21.44 14.67
CA TYR A 53 -3.83 20.14 14.27
C TYR A 53 -4.96 19.24 13.78
N PRO A 54 -4.81 18.57 12.63
CA PRO A 54 -5.86 17.69 12.12
C PRO A 54 -6.02 16.50 13.05
N ALA A 55 -7.17 16.39 13.71
CA ALA A 55 -7.50 15.23 14.54
C ALA A 55 -7.33 13.93 13.72
N GLY A 56 -6.51 13.00 14.23
CA GLY A 56 -6.34 11.70 13.60
C GLY A 56 -5.13 10.89 14.08
N LYS A 57 -5.19 9.59 13.75
CA LYS A 57 -4.25 8.49 14.10
C LYS A 57 -2.76 8.75 13.87
N PHE A 58 -2.41 9.80 13.13
CA PHE A 58 -1.03 10.23 12.91
C PHE A 58 -0.51 11.03 14.10
N LEU A 59 -1.30 11.98 14.62
CA LEU A 59 -0.94 12.74 15.82
C LEU A 59 -0.89 11.82 17.04
N ASP A 60 -1.80 10.87 17.14
CA ASP A 60 -1.79 9.87 18.21
C ASP A 60 -0.49 9.05 18.16
N ARG A 61 -0.16 8.49 16.99
CA ARG A 61 1.11 7.78 16.80
C ARG A 61 2.34 8.65 17.05
N LEU A 62 2.28 9.94 16.69
CA LEU A 62 3.37 10.88 16.95
C LEU A 62 3.55 11.12 18.46
N ARG A 63 2.46 11.28 19.20
CA ARG A 63 2.42 11.42 20.66
C ARG A 63 2.91 10.15 21.34
N ASP A 64 2.40 8.99 20.93
CA ASP A 64 2.78 7.68 21.47
C ASP A 64 4.28 7.41 21.26
N THR A 65 4.78 7.67 20.05
CA THR A 65 6.22 7.48 19.73
C THR A 65 7.11 8.48 20.46
N HIS A 66 6.66 9.72 20.66
CA HIS A 66 7.38 10.72 21.45
C HIS A 66 7.45 10.34 22.92
N ALA A 67 6.32 9.93 23.52
CA ALA A 67 6.27 9.45 24.89
C ALA A 67 7.16 8.23 25.11
N ALA A 68 7.12 7.25 24.19
CA ALA A 68 7.97 6.05 24.27
C ALA A 68 9.47 6.36 24.19
N VAL A 69 9.88 7.30 23.33
CA VAL A 69 11.28 7.74 23.24
C VAL A 69 11.70 8.48 24.51
N ARG A 70 10.85 9.38 25.02
CA ARG A 70 11.13 10.17 26.24
C ARG A 70 11.26 9.29 27.47
N ALA A 71 10.34 8.34 27.67
CA ALA A 71 10.38 7.41 28.79
C ALA A 71 11.68 6.58 28.81
N GLN A 72 12.15 6.10 27.65
CA GLN A 72 13.41 5.34 27.59
C GLN A 72 14.66 6.23 27.79
N VAL A 73 14.63 7.48 27.36
CA VAL A 73 15.72 8.44 27.61
C VAL A 73 15.78 8.85 29.09
N GLU A 74 14.63 9.02 29.74
CA GLU A 74 14.53 9.31 31.18
C GLU A 74 15.01 8.13 32.05
N GLN A 75 14.87 6.90 31.56
CA GLN A 75 15.48 5.70 32.15
C GLN A 75 17.02 5.62 31.97
N GLY A 76 17.67 6.65 31.41
CA GLY A 76 19.12 6.73 31.26
C GLY A 76 19.69 5.90 30.10
N LEU A 77 18.83 5.36 29.21
CA LEU A 77 19.28 4.57 28.08
C LEU A 77 19.93 5.45 27.01
N SER A 78 21.05 4.99 26.45
CA SER A 78 21.72 5.71 25.36
C SER A 78 20.83 5.78 24.10
N LEU A 79 20.92 6.86 23.33
CA LEU A 79 20.13 7.04 22.09
C LEU A 79 20.33 5.90 21.07
N ARG A 80 21.44 5.14 21.12
CA ARG A 80 21.65 3.94 20.29
C ARG A 80 20.78 2.77 20.75
N GLU A 81 20.62 2.62 22.06
CA GLU A 81 19.85 1.54 22.64
C GLU A 81 18.35 1.75 22.39
N VAL A 82 17.88 2.98 22.59
CA VAL A 82 16.50 3.41 22.28
C VAL A 82 16.16 3.17 20.80
N ALA A 83 17.11 3.48 19.90
CA ALA A 83 16.96 3.22 18.47
C ALA A 83 16.78 1.72 18.15
N ARG A 84 17.54 0.85 18.81
CA ARG A 84 17.46 -0.61 18.62
C ARG A 84 16.15 -1.18 19.17
N ARG A 85 15.73 -0.74 20.37
CA ARG A 85 14.52 -1.23 21.06
C ARG A 85 13.22 -0.81 20.37
N LEU A 86 13.16 0.43 19.87
CA LEU A 86 11.96 0.95 19.20
C LEU A 86 11.97 0.71 17.68
N GLY A 87 13.03 0.14 17.12
CA GLY A 87 13.17 -0.05 15.67
C GLY A 87 13.22 1.27 14.88
N LEU A 88 13.65 2.35 15.52
CA LEU A 88 13.69 3.70 14.95
C LEU A 88 15.12 4.09 14.56
N GLY A 89 15.28 4.86 13.48
CA GLY A 89 16.58 5.39 13.09
C GLY A 89 17.17 6.32 14.17
N ARG A 90 18.48 6.28 14.40
CA ARG A 90 19.18 7.11 15.42
C ARG A 90 18.87 8.60 15.29
N ASN A 91 18.78 9.11 14.06
CA ASN A 91 18.45 10.52 13.80
C ASN A 91 17.01 10.86 14.19
N THR A 92 16.09 9.91 14.03
CA THR A 92 14.71 10.00 14.46
C THR A 92 14.64 10.05 15.98
N VAL A 93 15.24 9.08 16.68
CA VAL A 93 15.30 9.07 18.16
C VAL A 93 15.89 10.37 18.71
N ARG A 94 16.99 10.87 18.11
CA ARG A 94 17.59 12.15 18.49
C ARG A 94 16.64 13.34 18.28
N LYS A 95 15.82 13.34 17.22
CA LYS A 95 14.81 14.37 16.96
C LYS A 95 13.70 14.32 18.00
N TYR A 96 13.18 13.13 18.32
CA TYR A 96 12.14 12.92 19.32
C TYR A 96 12.62 13.25 20.74
N ALA A 97 13.85 12.88 21.10
CA ALA A 97 14.43 13.17 22.41
C ALA A 97 14.65 14.68 22.66
N ARG A 98 14.98 15.45 21.61
CA ARG A 98 15.20 16.90 21.67
C ARG A 98 13.93 17.73 21.61
N ALA A 99 12.83 17.17 21.07
CA ALA A 99 11.58 17.89 20.97
C ALA A 99 10.90 17.98 22.34
N ALA A 100 10.61 19.20 22.79
CA ALA A 100 9.91 19.44 24.06
C ALA A 100 8.45 18.95 24.04
N SER A 101 7.80 19.04 22.88
CA SER A 101 6.48 18.47 22.64
C SER A 101 6.42 17.74 21.29
N PRO A 102 5.54 16.74 21.13
CA PRO A 102 5.33 16.07 19.84
C PRO A 102 4.84 17.05 18.77
N GLU A 103 4.06 18.07 19.15
CA GLU A 103 3.58 19.13 18.27
C GLU A 103 4.72 20.04 17.77
N ALA A 104 5.76 20.28 18.58
CA ALA A 104 6.92 21.07 18.17
C ALA A 104 7.72 20.41 17.03
N MET A 105 7.47 19.14 16.69
CA MET A 105 8.10 18.44 15.56
C MET A 105 7.39 18.66 14.22
N LEU A 106 6.20 19.25 14.24
CA LEU A 106 5.36 19.52 13.07
C LEU A 106 5.76 20.86 12.46
N HIS A 107 6.73 20.84 11.52
CA HIS A 107 7.14 22.03 10.78
C HIS A 107 6.66 22.00 9.32
N GLY A 108 6.51 23.17 8.69
CA GLY A 108 6.25 23.29 7.26
C GLY A 108 4.78 23.11 6.87
N GLN A 109 4.44 22.00 6.19
CA GLN A 109 3.06 21.72 5.69
C GLN A 109 2.00 21.68 6.80
N TRP A 110 2.42 21.56 8.06
CA TRP A 110 1.60 21.45 9.26
C TRP A 110 1.54 22.74 10.11
N GLN A 111 2.35 23.75 9.77
CA GLN A 111 2.11 25.11 10.25
C GLN A 111 1.08 25.73 9.31
N ASP A 112 0.11 26.45 9.88
CA ASP A 112 -1.01 27.10 9.20
C ASP A 112 -0.59 27.70 7.85
N ARG A 113 -0.74 26.92 6.78
CA ARG A 113 -0.83 27.48 5.45
C ARG A 113 -2.18 28.14 5.44
N THR A 114 -2.20 29.44 5.65
CA THR A 114 -3.38 30.29 5.44
C THR A 114 -4.00 29.91 4.10
N SER A 115 -5.03 29.08 4.15
CA SER A 115 -5.74 28.62 2.98
C SER A 115 -6.54 29.81 2.47
N LYS A 116 -6.72 29.91 1.16
CA LYS A 116 -7.61 30.93 0.58
C LYS A 116 -9.05 30.81 1.13
N LEU A 117 -9.39 29.67 1.72
CA LEU A 117 -10.65 29.42 2.41
C LEU A 117 -10.73 30.08 3.80
N ASP A 118 -9.60 30.38 4.45
CA ASP A 118 -9.54 30.85 5.84
C ASP A 118 -10.24 32.19 6.03
N ARG A 119 -10.13 33.06 5.03
CA ARG A 119 -10.86 34.34 4.97
C ARG A 119 -12.39 34.19 4.94
N TYR A 120 -12.88 33.04 4.49
CA TYR A 120 -14.31 32.77 4.30
C TYR A 120 -14.86 31.73 5.30
N ARG A 121 -14.05 31.25 6.25
CA ARG A 121 -14.50 30.32 7.30
C ARG A 121 -15.67 30.86 8.14
N PRO A 122 -15.66 32.11 8.62
CA PRO A 122 -16.77 32.63 9.42
C PRO A 122 -18.10 32.66 8.65
N TYR A 123 -18.02 32.96 7.35
CA TYR A 123 -19.19 32.93 6.47
C TYR A 123 -19.72 31.51 6.25
N LEU A 124 -18.84 30.53 6.08
CA LEU A 124 -19.23 29.13 5.94
C LEU A 124 -19.87 28.58 7.21
N GLU A 125 -19.30 28.91 8.38
CA GLU A 125 -19.87 28.53 9.67
C GLU A 125 -21.26 29.12 9.88
N GLN A 126 -21.45 30.40 9.54
CA GLN A 126 -22.75 31.04 9.58
C GLN A 126 -23.76 30.34 8.66
N ARG A 127 -23.40 30.06 7.40
CA ARG A 127 -24.30 29.38 6.44
C ARG A 127 -24.62 27.94 6.86
N ILE A 128 -23.68 27.24 7.50
CA ILE A 128 -23.90 25.90 8.06
C ILE A 128 -24.84 25.97 9.26
N ALA A 129 -24.69 26.97 10.14
CA ALA A 129 -25.59 27.21 11.26
C ALA A 129 -27.01 27.57 10.80
N GLU A 130 -27.14 28.29 9.68
CA GLU A 130 -28.40 28.55 8.97
C GLU A 130 -28.97 27.32 8.24
N GLY A 131 -28.33 26.14 8.34
CA GLY A 131 -28.80 24.88 7.76
C GLY A 131 -28.44 24.65 6.28
N CYS A 132 -27.73 25.59 5.65
CA CYS A 132 -27.29 25.47 4.26
C CYS A 132 -26.07 24.56 4.15
N THR A 133 -26.30 23.25 4.05
CA THR A 133 -25.25 22.22 3.91
C THR A 133 -24.94 21.83 2.45
N ASN A 134 -25.59 22.48 1.47
CA ASN A 134 -25.42 22.20 0.05
C ASN A 134 -24.11 22.81 -0.49
N LEU A 135 -23.12 21.95 -0.72
CA LEU A 135 -21.77 22.31 -1.18
C LEU A 135 -21.76 23.08 -2.51
N SER A 136 -22.72 22.81 -3.39
CA SER A 136 -22.85 23.46 -4.70
C SER A 136 -23.28 24.92 -4.55
N ILE A 137 -24.20 25.18 -3.61
CA ILE A 137 -24.69 26.52 -3.28
C ILE A 137 -23.58 27.31 -2.60
N LEU A 138 -22.91 26.72 -1.60
CA LEU A 138 -21.77 27.33 -0.93
C LEU A 138 -20.60 27.62 -1.89
N HIS A 139 -20.34 26.75 -2.86
CA HIS A 139 -19.28 26.99 -3.85
C HIS A 139 -19.62 28.16 -4.78
N ARG A 140 -20.88 28.26 -5.22
CA ARG A 140 -21.36 29.38 -6.03
C ARG A 140 -21.32 30.70 -5.26
N GLU A 141 -21.81 30.72 -4.03
CA GLU A 141 -21.76 31.91 -3.14
C GLU A 141 -20.32 32.37 -2.88
N LEU A 142 -19.38 31.42 -2.75
CA LEU A 142 -17.95 31.72 -2.62
C LEU A 142 -17.36 32.28 -3.92
N GLN A 143 -17.74 31.77 -5.09
CA GLN A 143 -17.30 32.32 -6.39
C GLN A 143 -17.81 33.75 -6.61
N GLU A 144 -19.07 34.03 -6.27
CA GLU A 144 -19.66 35.38 -6.35
C GLU A 144 -18.92 36.38 -5.46
N ARG A 145 -18.45 35.92 -4.29
CA ARG A 145 -17.61 36.69 -3.35
C ARG A 145 -16.12 36.72 -3.74
N ARG A 146 -15.79 36.36 -4.99
CA ARG A 146 -14.44 36.31 -5.59
C ARG A 146 -13.46 35.37 -4.88
N ALA A 147 -13.94 34.35 -4.17
CA ALA A 147 -13.08 33.37 -3.53
C ALA A 147 -12.50 32.38 -4.57
N ARG A 148 -11.17 32.35 -4.68
CA ARG A 148 -10.46 31.38 -5.53
C ARG A 148 -10.25 30.04 -4.82
N CYS A 149 -11.32 29.45 -4.28
CA CYS A 149 -11.28 28.14 -3.62
C CYS A 149 -11.76 27.03 -4.57
N ALA A 150 -11.01 25.92 -4.61
CA ALA A 150 -11.42 24.73 -5.34
C ALA A 150 -12.60 24.04 -4.61
N TYR A 151 -13.49 23.41 -5.38
CA TYR A 151 -14.63 22.66 -4.85
C TYR A 151 -14.21 21.57 -3.85
N SER A 152 -13.07 20.91 -4.09
CA SER A 152 -12.49 19.91 -3.19
C SER A 152 -12.13 20.49 -1.82
N THR A 153 -11.51 21.67 -1.77
CA THR A 153 -11.13 22.33 -0.52
C THR A 153 -12.35 22.72 0.31
N LEU A 154 -13.42 23.19 -0.35
CA LEU A 154 -14.69 23.48 0.33
C LEU A 154 -15.37 22.20 0.84
N ARG A 155 -15.37 21.14 0.02
CA ARG A 155 -15.91 19.83 0.39
C ARG A 155 -15.23 19.29 1.63
N ASP A 156 -13.90 19.30 1.67
CA ASP A 156 -13.11 18.78 2.79
C ASP A 156 -13.33 19.60 4.08
N TYR A 157 -13.61 20.89 3.97
CA TYR A 157 -13.91 21.77 5.11
C TYR A 157 -15.34 21.59 5.66
N VAL A 158 -16.34 21.47 4.80
CA VAL A 158 -17.75 21.46 5.20
C VAL A 158 -18.23 20.06 5.60
N HIS A 159 -17.65 18.99 5.05
CA HIS A 159 -18.05 17.60 5.38
C HIS A 159 -17.95 17.24 6.87
N PRO A 160 -16.89 17.65 7.61
CA PRO A 160 -16.78 17.43 9.05
C PRO A 160 -17.80 18.20 9.88
N LEU A 161 -18.29 19.34 9.38
CA LEU A 161 -19.14 20.29 10.12
C LEU A 161 -20.63 20.05 9.94
N ARG A 162 -21.05 19.02 9.19
CA ARG A 162 -22.47 18.76 8.91
C ARG A 162 -23.20 18.21 10.16
N PRO A 163 -24.21 18.92 10.70
CA PRO A 163 -25.02 18.42 11.80
C PRO A 163 -25.79 17.16 11.37
N GLY A 164 -25.83 16.14 12.23
CA GLY A 164 -26.51 14.86 11.97
C GLY A 164 -25.62 13.74 11.43
N ARG A 165 -24.39 14.04 11.01
CA ARG A 165 -23.37 13.01 10.83
C ARG A 165 -22.65 12.87 12.16
N ARG A 166 -23.01 11.86 12.97
CA ARG A 166 -22.14 11.41 14.07
C ARG A 166 -20.71 11.41 13.53
N PRO A 167 -19.72 12.05 14.20
CA PRO A 167 -18.32 11.76 13.89
C PRO A 167 -18.26 10.25 13.94
N ALA A 168 -17.95 9.60 12.81
CA ALA A 168 -18.12 8.17 12.67
C ALA A 168 -17.45 7.55 13.88
N ALA A 169 -18.27 7.11 14.87
CA ALA A 169 -17.78 6.58 16.12
C ALA A 169 -16.78 5.54 15.66
N SER A 170 -15.53 5.72 16.06
CA SER A 170 -14.38 5.04 15.50
C SER A 170 -14.65 3.56 15.58
N ARG A 171 -15.24 3.01 14.51
CA ARG A 171 -15.43 1.58 14.38
C ARG A 171 -14.01 1.06 14.53
N PRO A 172 -13.72 0.18 15.51
CA PRO A 172 -12.39 -0.40 15.62
C PRO A 172 -12.03 -0.83 14.21
N PRO A 173 -10.83 -0.47 13.69
CA PRO A 173 -10.52 -0.67 12.29
C PRO A 173 -10.74 -2.16 12.03
N MET A 174 -11.89 -2.50 11.41
CA MET A 174 -12.14 -3.86 10.97
C MET A 174 -10.90 -4.22 10.18
N ALA A 175 -10.20 -5.26 10.63
CA ALA A 175 -8.94 -5.68 10.03
C ALA A 175 -9.20 -5.71 8.53
N ARG A 176 -8.63 -4.73 7.82
CA ARG A 176 -8.98 -4.53 6.42
C ARG A 176 -8.69 -5.84 5.72
N PRO A 177 -9.65 -6.44 5.00
CA PRO A 177 -9.38 -7.70 4.32
C PRO A 177 -8.14 -7.50 3.45
N PRO A 178 -7.23 -8.49 3.41
CA PRO A 178 -6.01 -8.35 2.65
C PRO A 178 -6.37 -8.04 1.20
N SER A 179 -5.68 -7.04 0.66
CA SER A 179 -5.83 -6.73 -0.74
C SER A 179 -5.34 -7.90 -1.60
N PRO A 180 -5.87 -8.05 -2.83
CA PRO A 180 -5.34 -8.97 -3.84
C PRO A 180 -3.81 -9.01 -3.93
N ARG A 181 -3.20 -7.82 -3.85
CA ARG A 181 -1.74 -7.65 -3.93
C ARG A 181 -1.02 -8.15 -2.69
N GLU A 182 -1.60 -7.98 -1.50
CA GLU A 182 -1.06 -8.52 -0.25
C GLU A 182 -1.14 -10.05 -0.23
N ALA A 183 -2.29 -10.62 -0.60
CA ALA A 183 -2.43 -12.07 -0.71
C ALA A 183 -1.42 -12.67 -1.70
N THR A 184 -1.28 -12.06 -2.88
CA THR A 184 -0.28 -12.49 -3.88
C THR A 184 1.14 -12.37 -3.33
N ARG A 185 1.45 -11.27 -2.65
CA ARG A 185 2.76 -11.08 -2.03
C ARG A 185 3.06 -12.18 -1.02
N TRP A 186 2.11 -12.54 -0.16
CA TRP A 186 2.29 -13.60 0.84
C TRP A 186 2.51 -14.96 0.18
N ILE A 187 1.72 -15.30 -0.85
CA ILE A 187 1.86 -16.56 -1.61
C ILE A 187 3.23 -16.64 -2.30
N MET A 188 3.72 -15.53 -2.85
CA MET A 188 4.99 -15.47 -3.59
C MET A 188 6.23 -15.27 -2.72
N SER A 189 6.09 -14.99 -1.43
CA SER A 189 7.22 -14.74 -0.53
C SER A 189 7.68 -16.05 0.12
N HIS A 190 8.99 -16.19 0.36
CA HIS A 190 9.53 -17.33 1.08
C HIS A 190 8.90 -17.41 2.49
N PRO A 191 8.46 -18.58 2.97
CA PRO A 191 7.79 -18.73 4.27
C PRO A 191 8.57 -18.10 5.43
N ASP A 192 9.90 -18.20 5.41
CA ASP A 192 10.80 -17.67 6.45
C ASP A 192 10.92 -16.14 6.46
N HIS A 193 10.50 -15.48 5.38
CA HIS A 193 10.55 -14.02 5.26
C HIS A 193 9.19 -13.35 5.54
N LEU A 194 8.14 -14.13 5.85
CA LEU A 194 6.86 -13.58 6.29
C LEU A 194 6.89 -13.28 7.79
N ARG A 195 6.34 -12.12 8.16
CA ARG A 195 6.04 -11.79 9.56
C ARG A 195 4.96 -12.74 10.10
N ASP A 196 4.98 -13.00 11.39
CA ASP A 196 4.06 -13.94 12.06
C ASP A 196 2.59 -13.62 11.81
N ASP A 197 2.23 -12.34 11.88
CA ASP A 197 0.87 -11.86 11.57
C ASP A 197 0.46 -12.18 10.13
N ASP A 198 1.39 -12.02 9.18
CA ASP A 198 1.13 -12.29 7.76
C ASP A 198 1.03 -13.81 7.51
N ARG A 199 1.82 -14.62 8.23
CA ARG A 199 1.73 -16.10 8.18
C ARG A 199 0.37 -16.59 8.68
N LEU A 200 -0.10 -16.05 9.80
CA LEU A 200 -1.40 -16.40 10.37
C LEU A 200 -2.54 -15.99 9.43
N ARG A 201 -2.49 -14.78 8.88
CA ARG A 201 -3.49 -14.30 7.91
C ARG A 201 -3.51 -15.12 6.62
N LEU A 202 -2.34 -15.52 6.11
CA LEU A 202 -2.25 -16.42 4.97
C LEU A 202 -2.86 -17.78 5.31
N LYS A 203 -2.56 -18.35 6.48
CA LYS A 203 -3.15 -19.63 6.91
C LYS A 203 -4.68 -19.55 6.97
N THR A 204 -5.24 -18.50 7.55
CA THR A 204 -6.69 -18.27 7.57
C THR A 204 -7.28 -18.11 6.18
N LEU A 205 -6.56 -17.45 5.26
CA LEU A 205 -7.01 -17.29 3.87
C LEU A 205 -7.05 -18.63 3.13
N LEU A 206 -6.02 -19.46 3.28
CA LEU A 206 -5.94 -20.78 2.63
C LEU A 206 -7.00 -21.75 3.15
N ALA A 207 -7.28 -21.73 4.45
CA ALA A 207 -8.33 -22.56 5.05
C ALA A 207 -9.74 -22.29 4.48
N ARG A 208 -9.96 -21.12 3.88
CA ARG A 208 -11.26 -20.69 3.34
C ARG A 208 -11.42 -20.99 1.85
N SER A 209 -10.35 -21.32 1.13
CA SER A 209 -10.46 -21.64 -0.30
C SER A 209 -9.49 -22.75 -0.72
N PRO A 210 -10.03 -23.92 -1.16
CA PRO A 210 -9.20 -25.01 -1.65
C PRO A 210 -8.40 -24.60 -2.90
N GLU A 211 -8.98 -23.74 -3.75
CA GLU A 211 -8.34 -23.19 -4.95
C GLU A 211 -7.06 -22.40 -4.63
N LEU A 212 -7.08 -21.52 -3.61
CA LEU A 212 -5.87 -20.79 -3.20
C LEU A 212 -4.86 -21.70 -2.54
N THR A 213 -5.31 -22.74 -1.83
CA THR A 213 -4.43 -23.76 -1.25
C THR A 213 -3.68 -24.52 -2.34
N ALA A 214 -4.39 -25.03 -3.34
CA ALA A 214 -3.83 -25.70 -4.52
C ALA A 214 -2.85 -24.78 -5.27
N THR A 215 -3.28 -23.53 -5.55
CA THR A 215 -2.42 -22.52 -6.20
C THR A 215 -1.14 -22.27 -5.41
N THR A 216 -1.25 -22.11 -4.08
CA THR A 216 -0.11 -21.82 -3.22
C THR A 216 0.86 -23.00 -3.16
N ALA A 217 0.36 -24.23 -3.14
CA ALA A 217 1.18 -25.44 -3.21
C ALA A 217 1.99 -25.46 -4.52
N HIS A 218 1.35 -25.29 -5.68
CA HIS A 218 2.03 -25.28 -6.97
C HIS A 218 3.05 -24.15 -7.11
N VAL A 219 2.73 -22.94 -6.62
CA VAL A 219 3.67 -21.80 -6.62
C VAL A 219 4.89 -22.10 -5.76
N ARG A 220 4.72 -22.73 -4.59
CA ARG A 220 5.83 -23.10 -3.70
C ARG A 220 6.69 -24.22 -4.29
N THR A 221 6.08 -25.23 -4.90
CA THR A 221 6.81 -26.29 -5.62
C THR A 221 7.63 -25.67 -6.76
N PHE A 222 7.02 -24.80 -7.58
CA PHE A 222 7.73 -24.10 -8.65
C PHE A 222 8.89 -23.25 -8.14
N ALA A 223 8.68 -22.49 -7.04
CA ALA A 223 9.74 -21.70 -6.43
C ALA A 223 10.90 -22.57 -5.93
N THR A 224 10.61 -23.76 -5.40
CA THR A 224 11.63 -24.74 -4.98
C THR A 224 12.44 -25.24 -6.18
N LEU A 225 11.76 -25.61 -7.27
CA LEU A 225 12.43 -26.02 -8.52
C LEU A 225 13.35 -24.93 -9.07
N MET A 226 12.91 -23.67 -9.06
CA MET A 226 13.72 -22.52 -9.48
C MET A 226 14.92 -22.28 -8.56
N THR A 227 14.73 -22.42 -7.25
CA THR A 227 15.78 -22.13 -6.25
C THR A 227 16.85 -23.20 -6.26
N ASN A 228 16.45 -24.47 -6.39
CA ASN A 228 17.34 -25.63 -6.44
C ASN A 228 17.88 -25.92 -7.85
N ARG A 229 17.44 -25.16 -8.87
CA ARG A 229 17.82 -25.33 -10.28
C ARG A 229 17.49 -26.72 -10.85
N GLU A 230 16.35 -27.25 -10.44
CA GLU A 230 15.86 -28.58 -10.83
C GLU A 230 15.00 -28.50 -12.10
N GLY A 231 15.58 -27.97 -13.19
CA GLY A 231 14.86 -27.76 -14.46
C GLY A 231 14.26 -29.04 -15.05
N GLU A 232 14.92 -30.19 -14.87
CA GLU A 232 14.45 -31.49 -15.37
C GLU A 232 13.06 -31.89 -14.82
N ARG A 233 12.73 -31.43 -13.61
CA ARG A 233 11.44 -31.72 -12.95
C ARG A 233 10.31 -30.79 -13.41
N LEU A 234 10.60 -29.78 -14.22
CA LEU A 234 9.61 -28.81 -14.70
C LEU A 234 8.49 -29.48 -15.49
N ARG A 235 8.80 -30.50 -16.29
CA ARG A 235 7.80 -31.26 -17.07
C ARG A 235 6.76 -31.93 -16.16
N GLY A 236 7.22 -32.56 -15.08
CA GLY A 236 6.33 -33.17 -14.09
C GLY A 236 5.44 -32.12 -13.42
N TRP A 237 6.03 -31.00 -12.99
CA TRP A 237 5.26 -29.90 -12.41
C TRP A 237 4.20 -29.33 -13.36
N ILE A 238 4.51 -29.20 -14.66
CA ILE A 238 3.53 -28.76 -15.68
C ILE A 238 2.37 -29.76 -15.77
N ALA A 239 2.65 -31.06 -15.77
CA ALA A 239 1.62 -32.09 -15.82
C ALA A 239 0.71 -32.04 -14.58
N ASP A 240 1.29 -31.90 -13.39
CA ASP A 240 0.57 -31.80 -12.13
C ASP A 240 -0.36 -30.57 -12.10
N VAL A 241 0.13 -29.41 -12.55
CA VAL A 241 -0.66 -28.16 -12.62
C VAL A 241 -1.79 -28.25 -13.65
N CYS A 242 -1.56 -28.92 -14.78
CA CYS A 242 -2.59 -29.09 -15.81
C CYS A 242 -3.66 -30.10 -15.40
N ALA A 243 -3.31 -31.11 -14.59
CA ALA A 243 -4.26 -32.07 -14.03
C ALA A 243 -5.12 -31.45 -12.90
N ASP A 244 -4.58 -30.45 -12.20
CA ASP A 244 -5.27 -29.75 -11.12
C ASP A 244 -6.21 -28.65 -11.64
N GLN A 245 -7.51 -28.98 -11.73
CA GLN A 245 -8.55 -28.05 -12.19
C GLN A 245 -8.82 -26.88 -11.22
N GLN A 246 -8.39 -26.97 -9.96
CA GLN A 246 -8.70 -25.99 -8.91
C GLN A 246 -7.66 -24.88 -8.81
N CYS A 247 -6.42 -25.10 -9.30
CA CYS A 247 -5.33 -24.16 -9.12
C CYS A 247 -5.37 -22.95 -10.08
N GLY A 248 -6.14 -23.01 -11.17
CA GLY A 248 -6.23 -21.91 -12.14
C GLY A 248 -4.92 -21.56 -12.89
N LEU A 249 -3.87 -22.36 -12.74
CA LEU A 249 -2.55 -22.14 -13.36
C LEU A 249 -2.32 -22.92 -14.66
N ALA A 250 -3.27 -23.78 -15.08
CA ALA A 250 -3.13 -24.63 -16.26
C ALA A 250 -2.71 -23.85 -17.53
N SER A 251 -3.35 -22.71 -17.82
CA SER A 251 -2.98 -21.89 -18.99
C SER A 251 -1.58 -21.28 -18.92
N PHE A 252 -1.08 -21.04 -17.70
CA PHE A 252 0.30 -20.59 -17.48
C PHE A 252 1.28 -21.75 -17.70
N ALA A 253 1.02 -22.91 -17.09
CA ALA A 253 1.86 -24.09 -17.22
C ALA A 253 1.94 -24.59 -18.68
N ALA A 254 0.80 -24.67 -19.38
CA ALA A 254 0.76 -25.00 -20.79
C ALA A 254 1.56 -24.02 -21.67
N GLY A 255 1.57 -22.73 -21.30
CA GLY A 255 2.35 -21.72 -22.00
C GLY A 255 3.87 -21.93 -21.91
N LEU A 256 4.36 -22.59 -20.86
CA LEU A 256 5.79 -22.90 -20.70
C LEU A 256 6.25 -24.01 -21.65
N ILE A 257 5.33 -24.85 -22.15
CA ILE A 257 5.66 -25.96 -23.06
C ILE A 257 6.26 -25.45 -24.36
N THR A 258 5.77 -24.31 -24.87
CA THR A 258 6.23 -23.71 -26.13
C THR A 258 7.73 -23.43 -26.15
N ASP A 259 8.29 -23.01 -25.02
CA ASP A 259 9.70 -22.63 -24.87
C ASP A 259 10.41 -23.53 -23.85
N LEU A 260 9.95 -24.78 -23.70
CA LEU A 260 10.31 -25.67 -22.59
C LEU A 260 11.82 -25.83 -22.43
N ASP A 261 12.55 -26.13 -23.51
CA ASP A 261 13.99 -26.33 -23.45
C ASP A 261 14.72 -25.05 -22.99
N ALA A 262 14.25 -23.87 -23.42
CA ALA A 262 14.81 -22.60 -22.98
C ALA A 262 14.52 -22.31 -21.51
N VAL A 263 13.32 -22.68 -21.02
CA VAL A 263 12.95 -22.52 -19.61
C VAL A 263 13.75 -23.50 -18.74
N VAL A 264 13.86 -24.77 -19.14
CA VAL A 264 14.68 -25.78 -18.45
C VAL A 264 16.13 -25.32 -18.37
N PHE A 265 16.70 -24.88 -19.50
CA PHE A 265 18.07 -24.34 -19.52
C PHE A 265 18.23 -23.12 -18.60
N GLY A 266 17.28 -22.19 -18.62
CA GLY A 266 17.30 -21.01 -17.75
C GLY A 266 17.13 -21.33 -16.26
N MET A 267 16.47 -22.45 -15.93
CA MET A 267 16.30 -22.93 -14.56
C MET A 267 17.52 -23.71 -14.07
N SER A 268 18.17 -24.49 -14.93
CA SER A 268 19.26 -25.38 -14.54
C SER A 268 20.64 -24.69 -14.50
N THR A 269 20.80 -23.55 -15.18
CA THR A 269 22.12 -22.90 -15.33
C THR A 269 22.35 -21.72 -14.37
N GLU A 270 23.63 -21.39 -14.14
CA GLU A 270 24.05 -20.18 -13.39
C GLU A 270 23.93 -18.89 -14.21
N TRP A 271 23.76 -19.02 -15.53
CA TRP A 271 23.82 -17.91 -16.46
C TRP A 271 22.45 -17.25 -16.61
N SER A 272 22.36 -15.96 -16.22
CA SER A 272 21.15 -15.18 -16.47
C SER A 272 21.31 -14.26 -17.69
N SER A 273 20.27 -14.20 -18.52
CA SER A 273 20.16 -13.20 -19.60
C SER A 273 19.85 -11.79 -19.07
N GLY A 274 19.56 -11.64 -17.76
CA GLY A 274 19.07 -10.40 -17.15
C GLY A 274 19.92 -9.16 -17.45
N PRO A 275 21.25 -9.17 -17.24
CA PRO A 275 22.12 -8.05 -17.58
C PRO A 275 22.11 -7.70 -19.07
N VAL A 276 22.02 -8.71 -19.94
CA VAL A 276 21.96 -8.53 -21.39
C VAL A 276 20.61 -7.94 -21.79
N GLU A 277 19.51 -8.46 -21.23
CA GLU A 277 18.16 -7.94 -21.43
C GLU A 277 18.02 -6.49 -20.98
N GLY A 278 18.63 -6.13 -19.85
CA GLY A 278 18.70 -4.75 -19.38
C GLY A 278 19.37 -3.83 -20.41
N ARG A 279 20.54 -4.24 -20.93
CA ARG A 279 21.25 -3.49 -21.99
C ARG A 279 20.43 -3.41 -23.28
N VAL A 280 19.75 -4.49 -23.67
CA VAL A 280 18.86 -4.49 -24.82
C VAL A 280 17.68 -3.53 -24.60
N ASN A 281 17.15 -3.46 -23.38
CA ASN A 281 16.06 -2.55 -23.06
C ASN A 281 16.51 -1.08 -23.09
N ASP A 282 17.69 -0.75 -22.56
CA ASP A 282 18.28 0.58 -22.67
C ASP A 282 18.46 0.99 -24.14
N LEU A 283 18.97 0.07 -24.97
CA LEU A 283 19.14 0.29 -26.41
C LEU A 283 17.79 0.47 -27.11
N LYS A 284 16.75 -0.30 -26.73
CA LYS A 284 15.39 -0.12 -27.23
C LYS A 284 14.79 1.22 -26.78
N ALA A 285 15.02 1.66 -25.55
CA ALA A 285 14.56 2.94 -25.05
C ALA A 285 15.20 4.10 -25.82
N LEU A 286 16.51 4.03 -26.05
CA LEU A 286 17.25 4.98 -26.87
C LEU A 286 16.77 5.00 -28.33
N LYS A 287 16.51 3.83 -28.92
CA LYS A 287 15.95 3.75 -30.27
C LYS A 287 14.54 4.37 -30.33
N ARG A 288 13.71 4.15 -29.31
CA ARG A 288 12.35 4.73 -29.21
C ARG A 288 12.36 6.24 -29.00
N SER A 289 13.30 6.78 -28.22
CA SER A 289 13.45 8.24 -28.06
C SER A 289 13.88 8.94 -29.36
N MET A 290 14.39 8.17 -30.33
CA MET A 290 14.72 8.64 -31.67
C MET A 290 13.71 8.18 -32.73
N PHE A 291 12.47 7.91 -32.32
CA PHE A 291 11.36 7.51 -33.20
C PHE A 291 11.68 6.29 -34.08
N GLY A 292 12.54 5.39 -33.61
CA GLY A 292 12.93 4.18 -34.35
C GLY A 292 13.94 4.40 -35.47
N ARG A 293 14.32 5.64 -35.79
CA ARG A 293 15.12 6.00 -36.98
C ARG A 293 16.63 5.82 -36.80
N ALA A 294 17.08 5.60 -35.57
CA ALA A 294 18.50 5.43 -35.28
C ALA A 294 19.02 4.07 -35.78
N LYS A 295 19.91 4.10 -36.79
CA LYS A 295 20.67 2.94 -37.26
C LYS A 295 21.78 2.56 -36.28
N LEU A 296 22.31 1.33 -36.39
CA LEU A 296 23.30 0.77 -35.46
C LEU A 296 24.50 1.70 -35.17
N PRO A 297 25.12 2.41 -36.14
CA PRO A 297 26.24 3.30 -35.85
C PRO A 297 25.87 4.44 -34.90
N LEU A 298 24.67 5.03 -35.07
CA LEU A 298 24.18 6.13 -34.23
C LEU A 298 23.79 5.64 -32.83
N LEU A 299 23.16 4.47 -32.74
CA LEU A 299 22.85 3.82 -31.47
C LEU A 299 24.12 3.52 -30.67
N ARG A 300 25.17 2.99 -31.33
CA ARG A 300 26.46 2.72 -30.69
C ARG A 300 27.09 4.00 -30.14
N LYS A 301 27.17 5.07 -30.94
CA LYS A 301 27.71 6.36 -30.48
C LYS A 301 26.95 6.91 -29.27
N ARG A 302 25.62 6.93 -29.32
CA ARG A 302 24.79 7.45 -28.22
C ARG A 302 24.88 6.59 -26.95
N LEU A 303 24.94 5.27 -27.09
CA LEU A 303 25.12 4.37 -25.95
C LEU A 303 26.47 4.61 -25.26
N LEU A 304 27.55 4.76 -26.04
CA LEU A 304 28.88 5.06 -25.50
C LEU A 304 28.92 6.42 -24.78
N LEU A 305 28.27 7.45 -25.34
CA LEU A 305 28.15 8.76 -24.69
C LEU A 305 27.39 8.68 -23.36
N ILE A 306 26.26 7.97 -23.32
CA ILE A 306 25.49 7.77 -22.09
C ILE A 306 26.28 6.98 -21.04
N ALA A 307 27.02 5.95 -21.48
CA ALA A 307 27.87 5.15 -20.59
C ALA A 307 29.03 5.99 -20.03
N ALA A 308 29.66 6.83 -20.85
CA ALA A 308 30.71 7.75 -20.42
C ALA A 308 30.19 8.78 -19.40
N SER A 309 29.00 9.34 -19.60
CA SER A 309 28.39 10.29 -18.65
C SER A 309 27.93 9.67 -17.32
N ARG A 310 27.89 8.33 -17.23
CA ARG A 310 27.46 7.59 -16.04
C ARG A 310 28.64 7.07 -15.20
N ARG A 311 29.88 7.18 -15.68
CA ARG A 311 31.05 6.88 -14.85
C ARG A 311 31.23 8.04 -13.86
N PRO A 312 31.29 7.75 -12.54
CA PRO A 312 31.65 8.77 -11.55
C PRO A 312 33.07 9.27 -11.76
#